data_AF-A0A838QN29-F1
#
_entry.id   AF-A0A838QN29-F1
#
_cell.length_a   1.000
_cell.length_b   1.000
_cell.length_c   1.000
_cell.angle_alpha   90.00
_cell.angle_beta   90.00
_cell.angle_gamma   90.00
#
_symmetry.space_group_name_H-M   'P 1'
#
loop_
_entity.id
_entity.type
_entity.pdbx_description
1 polymer ?
#
loop_
_entity_poly.entity_id
_entity_poly.type
_entity_poly.pdbx_seq_one_letter_code
_entity_poly.pdbx_strand_id
1 'polypeptide(L)'
;MLSHSSLDQFLDPATGWLTPQIAQRIVDWQPAADVRARILELGRKAEAGTLTAEEDAEYERYIEEGDVIALLQAKTRHILDQASE
;
A
#
# COMPACT_ATOMS: atom_id res chain seq x y z
N MET A 1 -4.81 -13.33 -3.08
CA MET A 1 -5.36 -12.73 -1.84
C MET A 1 -4.65 -13.30 -0.62
N LEU A 2 -3.52 -12.72 -0.23
CA LEU A 2 -2.92 -12.97 1.08
C LEU A 2 -3.97 -12.63 2.15
N SER A 3 -4.36 -13.59 2.98
CA SER A 3 -5.33 -13.33 4.05
C SER A 3 -4.75 -12.22 4.92
N HIS A 4 -5.48 -11.10 5.03
CA HIS A 4 -5.07 -9.89 5.74
C HIS A 4 -4.55 -10.15 7.17
N SER A 5 -4.81 -11.32 7.76
CA SER A 5 -4.35 -11.70 9.11
C SER A 5 -2.85 -11.90 9.28
N SER A 6 -2.10 -12.40 8.29
CA SER A 6 -0.67 -12.72 8.53
C SER A 6 0.21 -11.48 8.42
N LEU A 7 0.02 -10.67 7.37
CA LEU A 7 0.75 -9.41 7.21
C LEU A 7 0.46 -8.42 8.34
N ASP A 8 -0.77 -8.39 8.83
CA ASP A 8 -1.16 -7.57 9.97
C ASP A 8 -0.34 -7.92 11.23
N GLN A 9 -0.22 -9.22 11.55
CA GLN A 9 0.62 -9.70 12.65
C GLN A 9 2.11 -9.44 12.44
N PHE A 10 2.60 -9.48 11.19
CA PHE A 10 4.01 -9.16 10.89
C PHE A 10 4.34 -7.69 11.14
N LEU A 11 3.39 -6.78 10.90
CA LEU A 11 3.60 -5.35 11.02
C LEU A 11 3.38 -4.82 12.43
N ASP A 12 2.60 -5.52 13.27
CA ASP A 12 2.31 -5.12 14.66
C ASP A 12 3.54 -4.71 15.48
N PRO A 13 4.65 -5.49 15.54
CA PRO A 13 5.80 -5.12 16.35
C PRO A 13 6.47 -3.81 15.90
N ALA A 14 6.46 -3.54 14.60
CA ALA A 14 7.13 -2.38 14.02
C ALA A 14 6.42 -1.06 14.37
N THR A 15 5.10 -1.10 14.58
CA THR A 15 4.30 0.09 14.91
C THR A 15 4.71 0.71 16.24
N GLY A 16 5.03 -0.10 17.26
CA GLY A 16 5.44 0.36 18.58
C GLY A 16 6.76 1.12 18.64
N TRP A 17 7.56 1.12 17.56
CA TRP A 17 8.85 1.81 17.49
C TRP A 17 8.79 3.12 16.69
N LEU A 18 7.64 3.45 16.10
CA LEU A 18 7.50 4.63 15.25
C LEU A 18 7.40 5.90 16.10
N THR A 19 8.22 6.89 15.79
CA THR A 19 8.00 8.26 16.27
C THR A 19 6.90 8.92 15.44
N PRO A 20 6.19 9.95 15.97
CA PRO A 20 5.17 10.67 15.20
C PRO A 20 5.68 11.22 13.87
N GLN A 21 6.95 11.68 13.81
CA GLN A 21 7.55 12.16 12.56
C GLN A 21 7.72 11.06 11.51
N ILE A 22 8.16 9.87 11.91
CA ILE A 22 8.31 8.73 10.99
C ILE A 22 6.94 8.22 10.57
N ALA A 23 5.99 8.16 11.52
CA ALA A 23 4.61 7.79 11.26
C ALA A 23 3.97 8.69 10.18
N GLN A 24 4.13 10.01 10.30
CA GLN A 24 3.62 10.94 9.29
C GLN A 24 4.22 10.69 7.90
N ARG A 25 5.54 10.46 7.81
CA ARG A 25 6.20 10.17 6.52
C ARG A 25 5.70 8.88 5.87
N ILE A 26 5.37 7.87 6.66
CA ILE A 26 4.79 6.62 6.15
C ILE A 26 3.38 6.87 5.61
N VAL A 27 2.54 7.62 6.33
CA VAL A 27 1.18 7.97 5.90
C VAL A 27 1.19 8.77 4.59
N ASP A 28 2.16 9.67 4.44
CA ASP A 28 2.31 10.48 3.23
C ASP A 28 3.04 9.76 2.09
N TRP A 29 3.49 8.53 2.32
CA TRP A 29 4.21 7.77 1.30
C TRP A 29 3.29 7.47 0.11
N GLN A 30 3.77 7.84 -1.08
CA GLN A 30 3.15 7.53 -2.35
C GLN A 30 4.18 6.87 -3.27
N PRO A 31 3.76 5.95 -4.16
CA PRO A 31 4.65 5.42 -5.21
C PRO A 31 5.21 6.54 -6.07
N ALA A 32 6.33 6.32 -6.75
CA ALA A 32 6.88 7.30 -7.69
C ALA A 32 5.88 7.63 -8.82
N ALA A 33 6.02 8.81 -9.43
CA ALA A 33 5.02 9.34 -10.37
C ALA A 33 4.83 8.45 -11.61
N ASP A 34 5.91 7.87 -12.11
CA ASP A 34 5.94 6.88 -13.19
C ASP A 34 5.22 5.59 -12.82
N VAL A 35 5.46 5.07 -11.61
CA VAL A 35 4.75 3.89 -11.09
C VAL A 35 3.24 4.15 -10.99
N ARG A 36 2.83 5.30 -10.44
CA ARG A 36 1.41 5.68 -10.38
C ARG A 36 0.79 5.81 -11.77
N ALA A 37 1.51 6.41 -12.73
CA ALA A 37 1.04 6.54 -14.10
C ALA A 37 0.84 5.18 -14.76
N ARG A 38 1.78 4.24 -14.53
CA ARG A 38 1.69 2.87 -15.04
C ARG A 38 0.52 2.10 -14.45
N ILE A 39 0.32 2.17 -13.13
CA ILE A 39 -0.84 1.57 -12.45
C ILE A 39 -2.16 2.11 -13.03
N LEU A 40 -2.25 3.42 -13.28
CA LEU A 40 -3.44 4.03 -13.86
C LEU A 40 -3.69 3.59 -15.31
N GLU A 41 -2.63 3.46 -16.11
CA GLU A 41 -2.73 2.94 -17.48
C GLU A 41 -3.24 1.49 -17.48
N LEU A 42 -2.65 0.64 -16.64
CA LEU A 42 -3.05 -0.76 -16.49
C LEU A 42 -4.48 -0.90 -15.99
N GLY A 43 -4.90 -0.07 -15.02
CA GLY A 43 -6.28 -0.03 -14.55
C GLY A 43 -7.29 0.31 -15.65
N ARG A 44 -6.97 1.29 -16.51
CA ARG A 44 -7.82 1.60 -17.68
C ARG A 44 -7.88 0.46 -18.69
N LYS A 45 -6.77 -0.23 -18.92
CA LYS A 45 -6.73 -1.43 -19.77
C LYS A 45 -7.54 -2.58 -19.17
N ALA A 46 -7.49 -2.76 -17.85
CA ALA A 46 -8.28 -3.75 -17.13
C ALA A 46 -9.78 -3.50 -17.29
N GLU A 47 -10.22 -2.26 -17.06
CA GLU A 47 -11.62 -1.83 -17.26
C GLU A 47 -12.09 -2.03 -18.71
N ALA A 48 -11.19 -1.81 -19.68
CA ALA A 48 -11.46 -2.03 -21.09
C ALA A 48 -11.36 -3.51 -21.52
N GLY A 49 -10.88 -4.42 -20.67
CA GLY A 49 -10.64 -5.82 -20.99
C GLY A 49 -9.52 -6.05 -22.01
N THR A 50 -8.53 -5.15 -22.07
CA THR A 50 -7.46 -5.14 -23.09
C THR A 50 -6.08 -5.46 -22.56
N LEU A 51 -5.96 -5.86 -21.29
CA LEU A 51 -4.68 -6.29 -20.71
C LEU A 51 -4.14 -7.52 -21.45
N THR A 52 -2.84 -7.50 -21.74
CA THR A 52 -2.12 -8.73 -22.07
C THR A 52 -1.89 -9.55 -20.79
N ALA A 53 -1.55 -10.83 -20.93
CA ALA A 53 -1.22 -11.66 -19.76
C ALA A 53 -0.01 -11.13 -18.97
N GLU A 54 0.96 -10.50 -19.64
CA GLU A 54 2.12 -9.88 -19.01
C GLU A 54 1.73 -8.63 -18.23
N GLU A 55 0.84 -7.82 -18.80
CA GLU A 55 0.31 -6.61 -18.16
C GLU A 55 -0.61 -6.94 -16.98
N ASP A 56 -1.39 -8.00 -17.07
CA ASP A 56 -2.23 -8.50 -15.98
C ASP A 56 -1.37 -8.93 -14.79
N ALA A 57 -0.33 -9.75 -15.02
CA ALA A 57 0.63 -10.13 -13.99
C ALA A 57 1.46 -8.95 -13.44
N GLU A 58 1.70 -7.91 -14.24
CA GLU A 58 2.29 -6.66 -13.76
C GLU A 58 1.31 -5.91 -12.85
N TYR A 59 0.04 -5.80 -13.25
CA TYR A 59 -0.99 -5.09 -12.52
C TYR A 59 -1.33 -5.76 -11.19
N GLU A 60 -1.44 -7.09 -11.17
CA GLU A 60 -1.65 -7.88 -9.96
C GLU A 60 -0.54 -7.63 -8.93
N ARG A 61 0.74 -7.60 -9.38
CA ARG A 61 1.86 -7.29 -8.48
C ARG A 61 1.76 -5.90 -7.87
N TYR A 62 1.38 -4.89 -8.66
CA TYR A 62 1.18 -3.55 -8.11
C TYR A 62 0.05 -3.48 -7.07
N ILE A 63 -1.02 -4.26 -7.26
CA ILE A 63 -2.10 -4.36 -6.28
C ILE A 63 -1.59 -5.01 -4.99
N GLU A 64 -0.89 -6.14 -5.09
CA GLU A 64 -0.35 -6.86 -3.94
C GLU A 64 0.67 -6.02 -3.15
N GLU A 65 1.58 -5.34 -3.85
CA GLU A 65 2.55 -4.42 -3.22
C GLU A 65 1.85 -3.21 -2.59
N GLY A 66 0.82 -2.69 -3.26
CA GLY A 66 -0.01 -1.58 -2.78
C GLY A 66 -0.75 -1.92 -1.49
N ASP A 67 -1.30 -3.12 -1.37
CA ASP A 67 -2.01 -3.60 -0.18
C ASP A 67 -1.11 -3.61 1.06
N VAL A 68 0.17 -3.98 0.91
CA VAL A 68 1.15 -3.96 2.01
C VAL A 68 1.37 -2.53 2.51
N ILE A 69 1.58 -1.58 1.58
CA ILE A 69 1.78 -0.18 1.93
C ILE A 69 0.51 0.39 2.58
N ALA A 70 -0.66 0.10 2.02
CA ALA A 70 -1.95 0.56 2.55
C ALA A 70 -2.19 0.06 3.98
N LEU A 71 -1.87 -1.21 4.27
CA LEU A 71 -1.97 -1.78 5.60
C LEU A 71 -1.02 -1.09 6.59
N LEU A 72 0.24 -0.87 6.20
CA LEU A 72 1.22 -0.17 7.04
C LEU A 72 0.75 1.27 7.33
N GLN A 73 0.23 1.98 6.33
CA GLN A 73 -0.33 3.33 6.51
C GLN A 73 -1.53 3.33 7.45
N ALA A 74 -2.44 2.36 7.31
CA ALA A 74 -3.61 2.24 8.18
C ALA A 74 -3.22 2.05 9.65
N LYS A 75 -2.27 1.15 9.94
CA LYS A 75 -1.74 0.97 11.30
C LYS A 75 -1.04 2.22 11.83
N THR A 76 -0.33 2.91 10.96
CA THR A 76 0.43 4.11 11.33
C THR A 76 -0.48 5.30 11.67
N ARG A 77 -1.61 5.46 10.96
CA ARG A 77 -2.63 6.48 11.27
C ARG A 77 -3.17 6.31 12.69
N HIS A 78 -3.42 5.07 13.11
CA HIS A 78 -3.87 4.78 14.48
C HIS A 78 -2.91 5.34 15.55
N ILE A 79 -1.60 5.28 15.32
CA ILE A 79 -0.60 5.85 16.25
C ILE A 79 -0.68 7.38 16.31
N LEU A 80 -0.84 8.04 15.14
CA LEU A 80 -0.94 9.49 15.09
C LEU A 80 -2.20 10.01 15.78
N ASP A 81 -3.30 9.27 15.66
CA ASP A 81 -4.56 9.58 16.35
C ASP A 81 -4.39 9.47 17.87
N GLN A 82 -3.69 8.43 18.36
CA GLN A 82 -3.40 8.23 19.80
C GLN A 82 -2.35 9.20 20.38
N ALA A 83 -1.46 9.76 19.56
CA ALA A 83 -0.46 10.73 19.98
C ALA A 83 -1.00 12.18 20.05
N SER A 84 -2.20 12.41 19.51
CA SER A 84 -2.85 13.73 19.46
C SER A 84 -3.85 13.96 20.61
N GLU A 85 -4.03 12.96 21.49
CA GLU A 85 -4.83 13.00 22.73
C GLU A 85 -3.94 13.34 23.95
#